data_AF-A0A925N9T0-F1
#
_entry.id   AF-A0A925N9T0-F1
#
_cell.length_a   1.000
_cell.length_b   1.000
_cell.length_c   1.000
_cell.angle_alpha   90.00
_cell.angle_beta   90.00
_cell.angle_gamma   90.00
#
_symmetry.space_group_name_H-M   'P 1'
#
loop_
_entity.id
_entity.type
_entity.pdbx_description
1 polymer ?
#
loop_
_entity_poly.entity_id
_entity_poly.type
_entity_poly.pdbx_seq_one_letter_code
_entity_poly.pdbx_strand_id
1 'polypeptide(L)' 'PARRIAGAIYVSCVGRGGPHFGAPSAELAIIRRALGDVPLAGFFASGEIARRHLYGYTGVLTVFSA' A
#
# COMPACT_ATOMS: atom_id res chain seq x y z
N PRO A 1 -17.63 19.80 1.39
CA PRO A 1 -17.70 18.67 0.42
C PRO A 1 -16.64 17.61 0.77
N ALA A 2 -17.00 16.32 0.71
CA ALA A 2 -16.01 15.25 0.87
C ALA A 2 -15.07 15.24 -0.35
N ARG A 3 -13.77 15.17 -0.11
CA ARG A 3 -12.74 15.25 -1.14
C ARG A 3 -12.61 13.90 -1.84
N ARG A 4 -12.65 13.86 -3.18
CA ARG A 4 -12.58 12.60 -3.94
C ARG A 4 -11.14 12.12 -4.01
N ILE A 5 -10.91 10.82 -3.93
CA ILE A 5 -9.60 10.23 -4.19
C ILE A 5 -9.32 10.26 -5.71
N ALA A 6 -8.21 10.87 -6.11
CA ALA A 6 -7.75 10.96 -7.49
C ALA A 6 -6.80 9.82 -7.88
N GLY A 7 -6.13 9.20 -6.90
CA GLY A 7 -5.23 8.07 -7.10
C GLY A 7 -4.43 7.76 -5.85
N ALA A 8 -3.61 6.70 -5.91
CA ALA A 8 -2.75 6.30 -4.80
C ALA A 8 -1.45 5.63 -5.26
N ILE A 9 -0.41 5.75 -4.42
CA ILE A 9 0.81 4.97 -4.50
C ILE A 9 0.88 4.07 -3.27
N TYR A 10 1.11 2.77 -3.50
CA TYR A 10 1.32 1.80 -2.43
C TYR A 10 2.72 1.21 -2.47
N VAL A 11 3.45 1.32 -1.36
CA VAL A 11 4.78 0.71 -1.20
C VAL A 11 4.68 -0.39 -0.15
N SER A 12 4.94 -1.64 -0.55
CA SER A 12 4.86 -2.79 0.35
C SER A 12 6.23 -3.35 0.68
N CYS A 13 6.44 -3.80 1.91
CA CYS A 13 7.64 -4.54 2.26
C CYS A 13 7.71 -5.88 1.48
N VAL A 14 8.87 -6.27 0.96
CA VAL A 14 9.05 -7.59 0.32
C VAL A 14 8.72 -8.77 1.25
N GLY A 15 8.79 -8.57 2.58
CA GLY A 15 8.37 -9.55 3.59
C GLY A 15 6.84 -9.75 3.69
N ARG A 16 6.05 -8.90 3.01
CA ARG A 16 4.58 -8.88 3.05
C ARG A 16 3.92 -9.51 1.82
N GLY A 17 4.64 -10.41 1.14
CA GLY A 17 4.10 -11.17 0.00
C GLY A 17 2.94 -12.10 0.36
N GLY A 18 2.48 -12.88 -0.62
CA GLY A 18 1.27 -13.70 -0.52
C GLY A 18 1.09 -14.54 0.75
N PRO A 19 2.11 -15.24 1.28
CA PRO A 19 1.99 -16.00 2.53
C PRO A 19 1.57 -15.16 3.75
N HIS A 20 1.94 -13.88 3.77
CA HIS A 20 1.54 -12.95 4.85
C HIS A 20 0.04 -12.62 4.82
N PHE A 21 -0.59 -12.70 3.64
CA PHE A 21 -1.99 -12.35 3.41
C PHE A 21 -2.87 -13.52 2.96
N GLY A 22 -2.33 -14.73 2.91
CA GLY A 22 -3.04 -15.97 2.57
C GLY A 22 -3.20 -16.27 1.08
N ALA A 23 -2.85 -15.37 0.16
CA ALA A 23 -2.89 -15.62 -1.28
C ALA A 23 -2.00 -14.64 -2.08
N PRO A 24 -1.55 -14.99 -3.29
CA PRO A 24 -0.87 -14.06 -4.18
C PRO A 24 -1.69 -12.77 -4.37
N SER A 25 -1.03 -11.62 -4.26
CA SER A 25 -1.64 -10.29 -4.47
C SER A 25 -2.81 -9.94 -3.53
N ALA A 26 -3.07 -10.73 -2.47
CA ALA A 26 -4.20 -10.51 -1.56
C ALA A 26 -4.16 -9.14 -0.88
N GLU A 27 -2.96 -8.68 -0.51
CA GLU A 27 -2.73 -7.33 -0.01
C GLU A 27 -3.24 -6.24 -0.96
N LEU A 28 -2.84 -6.31 -2.23
CA LEU A 28 -3.24 -5.34 -3.24
C LEU A 28 -4.75 -5.41 -3.49
N ALA A 29 -5.33 -6.60 -3.44
CA ALA A 29 -6.77 -6.80 -3.56
C ALA A 29 -7.54 -6.14 -2.40
N ILE A 30 -7.03 -6.22 -1.17
CA ILE A 30 -7.61 -5.52 -0.01
C ILE A 30 -7.62 -4.01 -0.24
N ILE A 31 -6.51 -3.44 -0.73
CA ILE A 31 -6.40 -2.00 -0.98
C ILE A 31 -7.33 -1.56 -2.11
N ARG A 32 -7.38 -2.31 -3.22
CA ARG A 32 -8.30 -2.01 -4.34
C ARG A 32 -9.76 -2.07 -3.90
N ARG A 33 -10.12 -3.03 -3.06
CA ARG A 33 -11.47 -3.12 -2.48
C ARG A 33 -11.80 -1.90 -1.63
N ALA A 34 -10.85 -1.40 -0.85
CA ALA A 34 -11.07 -0.24 0.04
C ALA A 34 -11.13 1.09 -0.73
N LEU A 35 -10.28 1.28 -1.74
CA LEU A 35 -10.20 2.53 -2.49
C LEU A 35 -11.20 2.63 -3.66
N GLY A 36 -11.69 1.48 -4.15
CA GLY A 36 -12.54 1.42 -5.34
C GLY A 36 -11.74 1.60 -6.63
N ASP A 37 -12.44 2.06 -7.67
CA ASP A 37 -11.86 2.27 -9.01
C ASP A 37 -11.08 3.59 -9.07
N VAL A 38 -9.89 3.57 -8.48
CA VAL A 38 -8.92 4.67 -8.54
C VAL A 38 -7.59 4.15 -9.10
N PRO A 39 -6.84 4.98 -9.85
CA PRO A 39 -5.48 4.63 -10.25
C PRO A 39 -4.63 4.27 -9.04
N LEU A 40 -4.08 3.05 -9.04
CA LEU A 40 -3.24 2.53 -7.98
C LEU A 40 -1.97 1.94 -8.60
N ALA A 41 -0.83 2.53 -8.25
CA ALA A 41 0.50 2.08 -8.64
C ALA A 41 1.36 1.84 -7.41
N GLY A 42 2.53 1.21 -7.57
CA GLY A 42 3.36 0.85 -6.44
C GLY A 42 4.57 0.01 -6.78
N PHE A 43 5.35 -0.30 -5.75
CA PHE A 43 6.51 -1.18 -5.83
C PHE A 43 6.80 -1.80 -4.45
N PHE A 44 7.77 -2.72 -4.41
CA PHE A 44 8.21 -3.35 -3.17
C PHE A 44 9.50 -2.73 -2.64
N ALA A 45 9.63 -2.62 -1.32
CA ALA A 45 10.82 -2.13 -0.61
C ALA A 45 11.23 -3.07 0.53
N SER A 46 12.42 -2.91 1.11
CA SER A 46 12.92 -3.76 2.21
C SER A 46 12.65 -3.22 3.62
N GLY A 47 11.76 -2.23 3.75
CA GLY A 47 11.36 -1.63 5.02
C GLY A 47 11.10 -0.13 4.89
N GLU A 48 10.55 0.45 5.94
CA GLU A 48 10.27 1.88 6.06
C GLU A 48 11.21 2.52 7.08
N ILE A 49 11.79 3.66 6.71
CA ILE A 49 12.57 4.47 7.66
C ILE A 49 11.64 5.53 8.23
N ALA A 50 11.41 5.49 9.54
CA ALA A 50 10.71 6.56 10.25
C ALA A 50 11.55 7.03 11.44
N ARG A 51 11.94 8.31 11.40
CA ARG A 51 12.93 8.92 12.30
C ARG A 51 14.28 8.19 12.25
N ARG A 52 14.67 7.53 13.34
CA ARG A 52 15.96 6.81 13.50
C ARG A 52 15.81 5.29 13.50
N HIS A 53 14.68 4.78 13.03
CA HIS A 53 14.35 3.35 13.06
C HIS A 53 14.00 2.84 11.66
N LEU A 54 14.44 1.62 11.37
CA LEU A 54 14.02 0.84 10.21
C LEU A 54 12.92 -0.13 10.67
N TYR A 55 11.75 -0.03 10.05
CA TYR A 55 10.59 -0.86 10.32
C TYR A 55 10.41 -1.87 9.18
N GLY A 56 10.50 -3.16 9.53
CA GLY A 56 10.15 -4.26 8.62
C GLY A 56 8.64 -4.50 8.60
N TYR A 57 8.17 -5.24 7.59
CA TYR A 57 6.76 -5.59 7.45
C TYR A 57 5.82 -4.37 7.50
N THR A 58 6.21 -3.29 6.83
CA THR A 58 5.37 -2.10 6.66
C THR A 58 4.70 -2.03 5.28
N GLY A 59 3.64 -1.23 5.20
CA GLY A 59 2.95 -0.86 3.97
C GLY A 59 2.53 0.60 4.03
N VAL A 60 3.03 1.41 3.11
CA VAL A 60 2.74 2.84 3.06
C VAL A 60 1.78 3.11 1.92
N LEU A 61 0.57 3.57 2.26
CA LEU A 61 -0.45 3.99 1.31
C LEU A 61 -0.54 5.51 1.26
N THR A 62 -0.07 6.09 0.16
CA THR A 62 -0.19 7.53 -0.09
C THR A 62 -1.37 7.77 -1.02
N VAL A 63 -2.29 8.65 -0.60
CA VAL A 63 -3.52 8.95 -1.34
C VAL A 63 -3.51 10.39 -1.80
N PHE A 64 -3.86 10.61 -3.07
CA PHE A 64 -4.02 11.94 -3.66
C PHE A 64 -5.51 12.28 -3.73
N SER A 65 -5.88 13.48 -3.29
CA SER A 65 -7.28 13.95 -3.30
C SER A 65 -7.48 15.09 -4.30
N ALA A 66 -8.61 15.12 -4.99
CA ALA A 66 -9.08 16.23 -5.82
C ALA A 66 -9.82 17.27 -4.98
#